data_AF-A0A4V1Y0E6-F1
#
_entry.id   AF-A0A4V1Y0E6-F1
#
_cell.length_a   1.000
_cell.length_b   1.000
_cell.length_c   1.000
_cell.angle_alpha   90.00
_cell.angle_beta   90.00
_cell.angle_gamma   90.00
#
_symmetry.space_group_name_H-M   'P 1'
#
loop_
_entity.id
_entity.type
_entity.pdbx_description
1 polymer ?
#
loop_
_entity_poly.entity_id
_entity_poly.type
_entity_poly.pdbx_seq_one_letter_code
_entity_poly.pdbx_strand_id
1 'polypeptide(L)'
;MVAETNGLKSPALQVIVLGSGGGPLESNVTALLVRSTEAGWGRGSVVALDAGVHLSAITRILEDTQPSGLGSSVPLPHVLESGPFAGLEIKSASASANAAHITRHILDTYLITHPHLDHISGFVINTAGLPGTRQKRLAGLPSTISAFKSHIFNNVIWPNLSDENNGAGLVTYLRLMEGGSPALGEGDGKGYMEVSDGLTVRVFGVSHGHCIEKHAHRGSGASSRFGSGDASSMLPQRGMPGSHTALGSLSMFRSSSTAQGSPALDRDSVCVYDSSAYFIREPDTGREVLMFGDVEPDSISLSPRNLAIWQEAAPRVANGNLAAIFIECSYDDSQTVDRLFGHLTPRFVVEEMKVLAAEVEAVRRASQKREPSKKRKREVEEDNRRATRKIAGPGRDDTPISPKTSRPSPRTGSVSASGVSDYGFDAQRISTPTAEMSLKDFDQTTTSTLVEPQSKNALKGLKIVIIHVKEKLDGSPPAGERILQELLEHEEEAQLGCEYIISSSGQSFEF
;
A
#
# COMPACT_ATOMS: atom_id res chain seq x y z
N MET A 1 29.02 25.50 32.36
CA MET A 1 27.94 24.53 32.06
C MET A 1 27.19 25.05 30.86
N VAL A 2 27.41 24.45 29.69
CA VAL A 2 26.59 24.72 28.51
C VAL A 2 25.41 23.77 28.61
N ALA A 3 24.18 24.29 28.61
CA ALA A 3 23.00 23.43 28.57
C ALA A 3 22.91 22.83 27.16
N GLU A 4 22.98 21.51 27.06
CA GLU A 4 22.57 20.80 25.85
C GLU A 4 21.06 21.00 25.70
N THR A 5 20.67 21.96 24.86
CA THR A 5 19.31 21.98 24.31
C THR A 5 19.19 20.76 23.42
N ASN A 6 18.53 19.70 23.93
CA ASN A 6 18.06 18.60 23.10
C ASN A 6 17.23 19.20 21.97
N GLY A 7 17.82 19.26 20.78
CA GLY A 7 17.17 19.80 19.60
C GLY A 7 16.08 18.83 19.16
N LEU A 8 14.85 19.03 19.66
CA LEU A 8 13.68 18.48 18.99
C LEU A 8 13.71 19.03 17.57
N LYS A 9 13.91 18.13 16.59
CA LYS A 9 13.69 18.47 15.19
C LYS A 9 12.24 18.95 15.05
N SER A 10 12.03 19.99 14.25
CA SER A 10 10.68 20.34 13.81
C SER A 10 10.04 19.12 13.14
N PRO A 11 8.74 18.86 13.38
CA PRO A 11 8.04 17.81 12.64
C PRO A 11 8.13 18.08 11.14
N ALA A 12 8.23 17.04 10.34
CA ALA A 12 8.32 17.09 8.88
C ALA A 12 6.97 16.79 8.21
N LEU A 13 6.13 16.00 8.87
CA LEU A 13 4.79 15.62 8.39
C LEU A 13 3.71 16.05 9.40
N GLN A 14 2.57 16.52 8.87
CA GLN A 14 1.32 16.65 9.63
C GLN A 14 0.26 15.73 9.02
N VAL A 15 -0.47 14.98 9.87
CA VAL A 15 -1.65 14.19 9.48
C VAL A 15 -2.87 14.67 10.26
N ILE A 16 -3.96 15.00 9.57
CA ILE A 16 -5.22 15.46 10.16
C ILE A 16 -6.31 14.44 9.88
N VAL A 17 -7.03 14.03 10.92
CA VAL A 17 -8.13 13.07 10.83
C VAL A 17 -9.43 13.82 10.52
N LEU A 18 -10.02 13.59 9.34
CA LEU A 18 -11.33 14.12 8.97
C LEU A 18 -12.46 13.15 9.34
N GLY A 19 -12.19 11.85 9.27
CA GLY A 19 -13.07 10.78 9.73
C GLY A 19 -12.24 9.54 10.08
N SER A 20 -12.61 8.86 11.17
CA SER A 20 -11.90 7.69 11.71
C SER A 20 -12.76 6.44 11.87
N GLY A 21 -14.03 6.49 11.50
CA GLY A 21 -14.95 5.37 11.62
C GLY A 21 -15.00 4.50 10.37
N GLY A 22 -15.29 3.22 10.54
CA GLY A 22 -15.55 2.28 9.44
C GLY A 22 -17.03 2.14 9.09
N GLY A 23 -17.83 3.17 9.41
CA GLY A 23 -19.28 3.10 9.37
C GLY A 23 -19.89 2.31 10.56
N PRO A 24 -21.21 2.05 10.54
CA PRO A 24 -22.15 2.40 9.46
C PRO A 24 -22.53 3.90 9.45
N LEU A 25 -22.10 4.70 10.44
CA LEU A 25 -22.35 6.14 10.48
C LEU A 25 -21.52 6.89 9.43
N GLU A 26 -22.18 7.35 8.36
CA GLU A 26 -21.60 8.00 7.19
C GLU A 26 -20.99 9.39 7.46
N SER A 27 -21.25 9.98 8.63
CA SER A 27 -20.75 11.31 9.02
C SER A 27 -19.35 11.30 9.65
N ASN A 28 -18.72 10.13 9.84
CA ASN A 28 -17.36 9.96 10.36
C ASN A 28 -16.51 8.93 9.58
N VAL A 29 -16.93 8.50 8.38
CA VAL A 29 -16.20 7.46 7.63
C VAL A 29 -14.79 7.88 7.17
N THR A 30 -13.87 6.93 7.08
CA THR A 30 -12.43 7.11 6.88
C THR A 30 -12.04 8.18 5.84
N ALA A 31 -11.31 9.19 6.32
CA ALA A 31 -10.64 10.20 5.51
C ALA A 31 -9.58 10.95 6.33
N LEU A 32 -8.38 11.11 5.76
CA LEU A 32 -7.27 11.83 6.41
C LEU A 32 -6.63 12.82 5.42
N LEU A 33 -6.10 13.93 5.94
CA LEU A 33 -5.24 14.85 5.18
C LEU A 33 -3.79 14.68 5.62
N VAL A 34 -2.86 14.74 4.67
CA VAL A 34 -1.41 14.68 4.92
C VAL A 34 -0.73 15.84 4.20
N ARG A 35 0.24 16.49 4.86
CA ARG A 35 1.10 17.51 4.25
C ARG A 35 2.51 17.47 4.80
N SER A 36 3.45 17.98 4.01
CA SER A 36 4.74 18.45 4.53
C SER A 36 4.51 19.69 5.40
N THR A 37 5.23 19.78 6.53
CA THR A 37 5.22 20.97 7.38
C THR A 37 5.96 22.13 6.72
N GLU A 38 7.04 21.85 5.99
CA GLU A 38 7.89 22.80 5.28
C GLU A 38 7.17 23.44 4.08
N ALA A 39 6.39 22.66 3.31
CA ALA A 39 5.54 23.18 2.23
C ALA A 39 4.39 24.08 2.73
N GLY A 40 4.13 24.08 4.05
CA GLY A 40 3.11 24.90 4.69
C GLY A 40 1.70 24.68 4.12
N TRP A 41 0.88 25.73 4.18
CA TRP A 41 -0.48 25.76 3.63
C TRP A 41 -0.52 26.30 2.19
N GLY A 42 0.47 25.88 1.38
CA GLY A 42 0.60 26.25 -0.03
C GLY A 42 -0.52 25.75 -0.94
N ARG A 43 -0.54 26.24 -2.18
CA ARG A 43 -1.45 25.75 -3.22
C ARG A 43 -0.98 24.35 -3.65
N GLY A 44 -1.77 23.33 -3.33
CA GLY A 44 -1.45 21.95 -3.70
C GLY A 44 -0.39 21.28 -2.82
N SER A 45 -0.23 21.72 -1.56
CA SER A 45 0.69 21.12 -0.57
C SER A 45 0.05 20.03 0.30
N VAL A 46 -1.26 19.79 0.15
CA VAL A 46 -2.00 18.77 0.91
C VAL A 46 -2.45 17.64 -0.02
N VAL A 47 -2.37 16.41 0.50
CA VAL A 47 -2.93 15.18 -0.05
C VAL A 47 -4.04 14.69 0.88
N ALA A 48 -5.08 14.05 0.31
CA ALA A 48 -6.05 13.28 1.08
C ALA A 48 -5.76 11.79 0.92
N LEU A 49 -5.76 11.03 2.01
CA LEU A 49 -5.84 9.58 2.00
C LEU A 49 -7.29 9.19 2.27
N ASP A 50 -7.90 8.54 1.28
CA ASP A 50 -9.33 8.33 1.17
C ASP A 50 -10.14 9.62 1.38
N ALA A 51 -11.46 9.52 1.21
CA ALA A 51 -12.36 10.65 1.21
C ALA A 51 -13.80 10.22 1.48
N GLY A 52 -14.01 9.38 2.49
CA GLY A 52 -15.34 9.05 3.01
C GLY A 52 -16.12 10.30 3.43
N VAL A 53 -15.56 11.07 4.38
CA VAL A 53 -16.01 12.44 4.65
C VAL A 53 -14.94 13.44 4.23
N HIS A 54 -15.33 14.65 3.83
CA HIS A 54 -14.34 15.64 3.40
C HIS A 54 -14.77 17.09 3.66
N LEU A 55 -15.42 17.77 2.70
CA LEU A 55 -15.83 19.17 2.86
C LEU A 55 -16.70 19.42 4.11
N SER A 56 -17.58 18.48 4.47
CA SER A 56 -18.42 18.52 5.68
C SER A 56 -17.61 18.34 6.97
N ALA A 57 -16.58 17.49 6.98
CA ALA A 57 -15.68 17.33 8.12
C ALA A 57 -14.77 18.55 8.30
N ILE A 58 -14.15 19.05 7.23
CA ILE A 58 -13.33 20.27 7.27
C ILE A 58 -14.18 21.47 7.73
N THR A 59 -15.44 21.57 7.28
CA THR A 59 -16.35 22.64 7.73
C THR A 59 -16.60 22.55 9.24
N ARG A 60 -17.00 21.37 9.77
CA ARG A 60 -17.23 21.18 11.22
C ARG A 60 -15.99 21.45 12.06
N ILE A 61 -14.84 20.87 11.68
CA ILE A 61 -13.56 21.10 12.40
C ILE A 61 -13.25 22.60 12.44
N LEU A 62 -13.47 23.34 11.34
CA LEU A 62 -13.33 24.79 11.37
C LEU A 62 -14.38 25.42 12.30
N GLU A 63 -15.68 25.12 12.17
CA GLU A 63 -16.73 25.66 13.06
C GLU A 63 -16.40 25.52 14.56
N ASP A 64 -15.77 24.41 14.95
CA ASP A 64 -15.33 24.14 16.32
C ASP A 64 -14.02 24.84 16.72
N THR A 65 -13.09 25.12 15.78
CA THR A 65 -11.72 25.59 16.11
C THR A 65 -11.35 27.02 15.69
N GLN A 66 -12.00 27.63 14.68
CA GLN A 66 -11.65 29.02 14.31
C GLN A 66 -12.14 30.03 15.38
N PRO A 67 -11.41 31.13 15.62
CA PRO A 67 -11.77 32.12 16.64
C PRO A 67 -13.17 32.70 16.47
N SER A 68 -13.85 32.93 17.60
CA SER A 68 -15.11 33.68 17.62
C SER A 68 -14.86 35.16 17.27
N GLY A 69 -15.80 35.77 16.54
CA GLY A 69 -15.70 37.17 16.13
C GLY A 69 -14.74 37.46 14.96
N LEU A 70 -14.39 36.46 14.14
CA LEU A 70 -13.74 36.69 12.85
C LEU A 70 -14.52 37.70 11.99
N GLY A 71 -13.80 38.65 11.42
CA GLY A 71 -14.38 39.75 10.64
C GLY A 71 -15.02 40.87 11.48
N SER A 72 -15.00 40.78 12.82
CA SER A 72 -15.49 41.83 13.71
C SER A 72 -14.46 42.20 14.79
N SER A 73 -14.26 41.35 15.82
CA SER A 73 -13.23 41.54 16.85
C SER A 73 -11.88 40.94 16.48
N VAL A 74 -11.86 39.92 15.62
CA VAL A 74 -10.64 39.34 15.04
C VAL A 74 -10.55 39.78 13.57
N PRO A 75 -9.53 40.56 13.17
CA PRO A 75 -9.43 41.11 11.81
C PRO A 75 -9.15 40.02 10.77
N LEU A 76 -9.51 40.29 9.51
CA LEU A 76 -9.20 39.42 8.36
C LEU A 76 -8.23 40.12 7.40
N PRO A 77 -7.30 39.39 6.74
CA PRO A 77 -7.03 37.96 6.90
C PRO A 77 -6.45 37.62 8.27
N HIS A 78 -6.64 36.37 8.71
CA HIS A 78 -6.19 35.87 10.01
C HIS A 78 -5.46 34.54 9.84
N VAL A 79 -4.33 34.35 10.52
CA VAL A 79 -3.62 33.07 10.58
C VAL A 79 -4.15 32.30 11.79
N LEU A 80 -4.68 31.10 11.57
CA LEU A 80 -5.18 30.26 12.67
C LEU A 80 -4.04 29.90 13.63
N GLU A 81 -4.22 30.21 14.91
CA GLU A 81 -3.20 29.98 15.95
C GLU A 81 -3.28 28.57 16.58
N SER A 82 -4.40 27.86 16.39
CA SER A 82 -4.67 26.57 17.04
C SER A 82 -5.59 25.68 16.19
N GLY A 83 -5.82 24.46 16.67
CA GLY A 83 -6.59 23.43 15.96
C GLY A 83 -5.81 22.77 14.81
N PRO A 84 -6.40 21.79 14.09
CA PRO A 84 -5.71 21.04 13.04
C PRO A 84 -5.21 21.91 11.88
N PHE A 85 -5.89 23.02 11.61
CA PHE A 85 -5.54 23.96 10.54
C PHE A 85 -4.65 25.12 11.02
N ALA A 86 -3.96 24.99 12.16
CA ALA A 86 -3.03 26.00 12.66
C ALA A 86 -1.96 26.37 11.61
N GLY A 87 -1.64 27.66 11.51
CA GLY A 87 -0.77 28.24 10.49
C GLY A 87 -1.47 28.59 9.16
N LEU A 88 -2.74 28.22 8.96
CA LEU A 88 -3.48 28.57 7.74
C LEU A 88 -3.98 30.03 7.78
N GLU A 89 -3.67 30.81 6.75
CA GLU A 89 -4.27 32.13 6.54
C GLU A 89 -5.70 32.01 5.97
N ILE A 90 -6.70 32.29 6.80
CA ILE A 90 -8.11 32.35 6.41
C ILE A 90 -8.53 33.78 6.03
N LYS A 91 -9.48 33.88 5.08
CA LYS A 91 -9.90 35.14 4.44
C LYS A 91 -11.40 35.43 4.60
N SER A 92 -12.12 34.54 5.26
CA SER A 92 -13.55 34.63 5.53
C SER A 92 -13.82 34.30 6.99
N ALA A 93 -14.87 34.90 7.55
CA ALA A 93 -15.42 34.48 8.84
C ALA A 93 -16.23 33.17 8.74
N SER A 94 -16.64 32.78 7.53
CA SER A 94 -17.42 31.58 7.27
C SER A 94 -16.52 30.34 7.18
N ALA A 95 -16.74 29.39 8.08
CA ALA A 95 -16.07 28.09 8.09
C ALA A 95 -16.22 27.35 6.77
N SER A 96 -17.43 27.30 6.19
CA SER A 96 -17.69 26.63 4.91
C SER A 96 -16.98 27.30 3.73
N ALA A 97 -16.79 28.63 3.75
CA ALA A 97 -15.97 29.32 2.76
C ALA A 97 -14.47 28.96 2.89
N ASN A 98 -13.96 28.86 4.12
CA ASN A 98 -12.59 28.45 4.41
C ASN A 98 -12.36 26.96 4.06
N ALA A 99 -13.31 26.08 4.36
CA ALA A 99 -13.30 24.65 3.99
C ALA A 99 -13.33 24.46 2.45
N ALA A 100 -14.11 25.27 1.75
CA ALA A 100 -14.11 25.31 0.29
C ALA A 100 -12.78 25.83 -0.27
N HIS A 101 -12.11 26.78 0.38
CA HIS A 101 -10.76 27.22 -0.01
C HIS A 101 -9.74 26.08 0.10
N ILE A 102 -9.69 25.38 1.24
CA ILE A 102 -8.83 24.21 1.46
C ILE A 102 -9.07 23.17 0.37
N THR A 103 -10.33 22.74 0.20
CA THR A 103 -10.73 21.70 -0.75
C THR A 103 -10.43 22.10 -2.20
N ARG A 104 -10.62 23.37 -2.59
CA ARG A 104 -10.44 23.81 -3.99
C ARG A 104 -8.99 24.14 -4.34
N HIS A 105 -8.18 24.63 -3.41
CA HIS A 105 -6.88 25.24 -3.73
C HIS A 105 -5.68 24.66 -2.99
N ILE A 106 -5.85 24.12 -1.78
CA ILE A 106 -4.73 23.61 -0.98
C ILE A 106 -4.54 22.10 -1.21
N LEU A 107 -5.65 21.35 -1.26
CA LEU A 107 -5.64 19.93 -1.58
C LEU A 107 -5.45 19.68 -3.09
N ASP A 108 -4.45 18.88 -3.49
CA ASP A 108 -4.19 18.56 -4.90
C ASP A 108 -4.67 17.16 -5.31
N THR A 109 -4.33 16.15 -4.50
CA THR A 109 -4.46 14.74 -4.84
C THR A 109 -5.22 13.97 -3.77
N TYR A 110 -6.10 13.08 -4.23
CA TYR A 110 -6.77 12.06 -3.43
C TYR A 110 -6.09 10.71 -3.71
N LEU A 111 -5.38 10.15 -2.73
CA LEU A 111 -4.92 8.76 -2.74
C LEU A 111 -6.09 7.89 -2.28
N ILE A 112 -6.65 7.07 -3.16
CA ILE A 112 -7.74 6.16 -2.79
C ILE A 112 -7.17 4.75 -2.59
N THR A 113 -7.46 4.15 -1.44
CA THR A 113 -7.02 2.79 -1.09
C THR A 113 -7.82 1.76 -1.90
N HIS A 114 -9.13 1.88 -1.88
CA HIS A 114 -10.06 0.98 -2.55
C HIS A 114 -11.43 1.65 -2.82
N PRO A 115 -12.31 1.09 -3.67
CA PRO A 115 -13.49 1.79 -4.17
C PRO A 115 -14.77 1.59 -3.33
N HIS A 116 -14.68 1.18 -2.06
CA HIS A 116 -15.86 1.09 -1.18
C HIS A 116 -16.41 2.49 -0.86
N LEU A 117 -17.73 2.60 -0.70
CA LEU A 117 -18.44 3.89 -0.65
C LEU A 117 -18.05 4.76 0.54
N ASP A 118 -17.75 4.15 1.67
CA ASP A 118 -17.22 4.77 2.88
C ASP A 118 -15.79 5.30 2.74
N HIS A 119 -15.05 4.93 1.69
CA HIS A 119 -13.73 5.52 1.38
C HIS A 119 -13.81 6.61 0.29
N ILE A 120 -14.93 6.74 -0.44
CA ILE A 120 -14.98 7.60 -1.64
C ILE A 120 -16.16 8.59 -1.69
N SER A 121 -17.20 8.39 -0.90
CA SER A 121 -18.48 9.12 -1.03
C SER A 121 -18.32 10.63 -0.90
N GLY A 122 -17.56 11.10 0.09
CA GLY A 122 -17.22 12.50 0.29
C GLY A 122 -16.47 13.11 -0.90
N PHE A 123 -15.49 12.42 -1.49
CA PHE A 123 -14.86 12.89 -2.73
C PHE A 123 -15.88 13.00 -3.87
N VAL A 124 -16.64 11.92 -4.13
CA VAL A 124 -17.62 11.85 -5.23
C VAL A 124 -18.65 12.97 -5.11
N ILE A 125 -19.29 13.14 -3.95
CA ILE A 125 -20.28 14.20 -3.70
C ILE A 125 -19.65 15.58 -3.89
N ASN A 126 -18.46 15.82 -3.34
CA ASN A 126 -17.82 17.13 -3.41
C ASN A 126 -17.38 17.53 -4.83
N THR A 127 -17.28 16.59 -5.78
CA THR A 127 -17.03 16.94 -7.18
C THR A 127 -18.10 17.85 -7.79
N ALA A 128 -19.36 17.78 -7.31
CA ALA A 128 -20.41 18.71 -7.73
C ALA A 128 -20.12 20.18 -7.33
N GLY A 129 -19.30 20.39 -6.30
CA GLY A 129 -18.88 21.71 -5.81
C GLY A 129 -17.59 22.27 -6.44
N LEU A 130 -17.04 21.61 -7.47
CA LEU A 130 -15.77 21.95 -8.11
C LEU A 130 -15.92 22.75 -9.42
N PRO A 131 -15.89 24.09 -9.35
CA PRO A 131 -15.29 24.93 -10.38
C PRO A 131 -13.99 25.54 -9.85
N GLY A 132 -12.95 24.71 -9.73
CA GLY A 132 -11.57 25.16 -9.50
C GLY A 132 -10.83 25.39 -10.81
N THR A 133 -9.72 26.13 -10.79
CA THR A 133 -8.89 26.38 -11.99
C THR A 133 -8.01 25.20 -12.42
N ARG A 134 -8.03 24.10 -11.67
CA ARG A 134 -7.18 22.91 -11.86
C ARG A 134 -7.98 21.65 -11.56
N GLN A 135 -7.72 20.62 -12.36
CA GLN A 135 -8.29 19.27 -12.21
C GLN A 135 -7.83 18.64 -10.90
N LYS A 136 -8.70 17.88 -10.23
CA LYS A 136 -8.30 17.10 -9.06
C LYS A 136 -7.65 15.79 -9.49
N ARG A 137 -6.52 15.43 -8.88
CA ARG A 137 -5.89 14.12 -9.12
C ARG A 137 -6.57 13.08 -8.24
N LEU A 138 -7.03 11.98 -8.85
CA LEU A 138 -7.41 10.76 -8.14
C LEU A 138 -6.35 9.71 -8.44
N ALA A 139 -5.57 9.36 -7.42
CA ALA A 139 -4.49 8.40 -7.51
C ALA A 139 -4.87 7.08 -6.83
N GLY A 140 -4.39 5.97 -7.40
CA GLY A 140 -4.64 4.64 -6.84
C GLY A 140 -4.08 3.52 -7.71
N LEU A 141 -4.16 2.29 -7.20
CA LEU A 141 -3.84 1.10 -7.98
C LEU A 141 -4.79 0.96 -9.19
N PRO A 142 -4.36 0.27 -10.28
CA PRO A 142 -5.16 0.17 -11.50
C PRO A 142 -6.56 -0.44 -11.31
N SER A 143 -6.72 -1.35 -10.34
CA SER A 143 -8.01 -1.93 -9.93
C SER A 143 -8.97 -0.85 -9.41
N THR A 144 -8.55 -0.06 -8.43
CA THR A 144 -9.31 1.08 -7.88
C THR A 144 -9.70 2.08 -8.98
N ILE A 145 -8.76 2.47 -9.86
CA ILE A 145 -9.06 3.37 -10.98
C ILE A 145 -10.07 2.75 -11.96
N SER A 146 -9.96 1.46 -12.25
CA SER A 146 -10.91 0.73 -13.12
C SER A 146 -12.32 0.71 -12.54
N ALA A 147 -12.44 0.52 -11.22
CA ALA A 147 -13.72 0.56 -10.51
C ALA A 147 -14.38 1.95 -10.58
N PHE A 148 -13.62 3.04 -10.37
CA PHE A 148 -14.14 4.40 -10.55
C PHE A 148 -14.68 4.63 -11.96
N LYS A 149 -13.94 4.23 -12.99
CA LYS A 149 -14.35 4.38 -14.39
C LYS A 149 -15.62 3.59 -14.76
N SER A 150 -15.76 2.40 -14.18
CA SER A 150 -16.83 1.46 -14.55
C SER A 150 -18.10 1.67 -13.71
N HIS A 151 -17.94 2.04 -12.44
CA HIS A 151 -19.02 1.98 -11.45
C HIS A 151 -19.36 3.32 -10.80
N ILE A 152 -18.50 4.35 -10.88
CA ILE A 152 -18.74 5.65 -10.23
C ILE A 152 -18.95 6.76 -11.27
N PHE A 153 -17.91 7.13 -12.01
CA PHE A 153 -17.94 8.19 -13.03
C PHE A 153 -18.42 7.64 -14.39
N ASN A 154 -19.61 7.04 -14.39
CA ASN A 154 -20.18 6.27 -15.50
C ASN A 154 -21.47 6.87 -16.10
N ASN A 155 -21.87 8.08 -15.68
CA ASN A 155 -23.13 8.74 -16.04
C ASN A 155 -24.41 8.05 -15.54
N VAL A 156 -24.29 7.08 -14.62
CA VAL A 156 -25.43 6.40 -13.97
C VAL A 156 -25.43 6.66 -12.48
N ILE A 157 -24.33 6.33 -11.78
CA ILE A 157 -24.18 6.61 -10.34
C ILE A 157 -23.74 8.05 -10.13
N TRP A 158 -22.79 8.53 -10.93
CA TRP A 158 -22.37 9.93 -10.97
C TRP A 158 -22.00 10.33 -12.40
N PRO A 159 -22.13 11.62 -12.79
CA PRO A 159 -21.63 12.10 -14.07
C PRO A 159 -20.16 11.70 -14.30
N ASN A 160 -19.77 11.40 -15.53
CA ASN A 160 -18.36 11.18 -15.84
C ASN A 160 -17.61 12.52 -15.79
N LEU A 161 -17.04 12.84 -14.64
CA LEU A 161 -16.24 14.04 -14.40
C LEU A 161 -14.74 13.82 -14.66
N SER A 162 -14.33 12.61 -15.05
CA SER A 162 -12.94 12.32 -15.41
C SER A 162 -12.54 12.93 -16.76
N ASP A 163 -11.24 12.95 -17.07
CA ASP A 163 -10.66 13.27 -18.37
C ASP A 163 -10.64 12.08 -19.34
N GLU A 164 -11.10 10.91 -18.91
CA GLU A 164 -11.19 9.69 -19.71
C GLU A 164 -12.63 9.37 -20.12
N ASN A 165 -12.80 8.45 -21.09
CA ASN A 165 -14.11 7.92 -21.51
C ASN A 165 -15.17 9.01 -21.83
N ASN A 166 -14.76 10.08 -22.53
CA ASN A 166 -15.60 11.25 -22.88
C ASN A 166 -16.16 12.01 -21.66
N GLY A 167 -15.45 12.03 -20.54
CA GLY A 167 -15.84 12.80 -19.35
C GLY A 167 -15.55 14.30 -19.43
N ALA A 168 -16.00 15.02 -18.40
CA ALA A 168 -15.95 16.49 -18.32
C ALA A 168 -14.55 17.07 -18.00
N GLY A 169 -13.56 16.23 -17.70
CA GLY A 169 -12.18 16.66 -17.46
C GLY A 169 -11.97 17.51 -16.20
N LEU A 170 -12.73 17.26 -15.13
CA LEU A 170 -12.56 17.90 -13.81
C LEU A 170 -11.70 17.06 -12.85
N VAL A 171 -11.66 15.74 -13.06
CA VAL A 171 -10.83 14.77 -12.36
C VAL A 171 -9.86 14.15 -13.35
N THR A 172 -8.61 13.92 -12.96
CA THR A 172 -7.63 13.17 -13.75
C THR A 172 -7.11 11.96 -12.96
N TYR A 173 -6.92 10.83 -13.63
CA TYR A 173 -6.53 9.57 -12.99
C TYR A 173 -5.02 9.36 -12.99
N LEU A 174 -4.42 9.28 -11.79
CA LEU A 174 -3.02 8.91 -11.59
C LEU A 174 -2.93 7.41 -11.22
N ARG A 175 -2.68 6.56 -12.22
CA ARG A 175 -2.45 5.13 -11.99
C ARG A 175 -1.07 4.92 -11.37
N LEU A 176 -1.07 4.50 -10.11
CA LEU A 176 0.15 4.17 -9.38
C LEU A 176 0.55 2.73 -9.66
N MET A 177 1.85 2.44 -9.61
CA MET A 177 2.39 1.09 -9.73
C MET A 177 2.74 0.55 -8.36
N GLU A 178 2.34 -0.70 -8.10
CA GLU A 178 2.70 -1.43 -6.89
C GLU A 178 4.22 -1.53 -6.73
N GLY A 179 4.71 -1.28 -5.52
CA GLY A 179 6.13 -1.17 -5.22
C GLY A 179 6.82 0.08 -5.77
N GLY A 180 6.16 0.88 -6.61
CA GLY A 180 6.72 2.08 -7.24
C GLY A 180 7.55 1.80 -8.50
N SER A 181 7.97 2.86 -9.20
CA SER A 181 8.76 2.72 -10.43
C SER A 181 10.26 2.63 -10.12
N PRO A 182 10.98 1.56 -10.51
CA PRO A 182 12.43 1.47 -10.31
C PRO A 182 13.26 2.53 -11.08
N ALA A 183 12.62 3.30 -11.95
CA ALA A 183 13.22 4.40 -12.70
C ALA A 183 12.96 5.79 -12.06
N LEU A 184 12.24 5.87 -10.94
CA LEU A 184 12.00 7.10 -10.19
C LEU A 184 12.76 7.06 -8.86
N GLY A 185 13.34 8.21 -8.48
CA GLY A 185 14.10 8.39 -7.25
C GLY A 185 15.45 7.69 -7.22
N GLU A 186 16.28 8.09 -6.26
CA GLU A 186 17.58 7.47 -5.96
C GLU A 186 17.64 7.05 -4.48
N GLY A 187 18.59 6.18 -4.13
CA GLY A 187 18.81 5.75 -2.75
C GLY A 187 17.59 5.10 -2.11
N ASP A 188 17.18 5.62 -0.96
CA ASP A 188 15.99 5.22 -0.19
C ASP A 188 14.68 5.78 -0.77
N GLY A 189 14.74 6.93 -1.45
CA GLY A 189 13.63 7.51 -2.22
C GLY A 189 13.32 6.77 -3.53
N LYS A 190 14.01 5.68 -3.85
CA LYS A 190 13.75 4.90 -5.07
C LYS A 190 12.34 4.27 -5.05
N GLY A 191 11.64 4.39 -6.17
CA GLY A 191 10.26 3.93 -6.33
C GLY A 191 9.20 4.99 -6.03
N TYR A 192 9.53 6.03 -5.26
CA TYR A 192 8.57 7.05 -4.85
C TYR A 192 8.16 7.95 -6.03
N MET A 193 6.89 8.35 -6.04
CA MET A 193 6.30 9.27 -7.02
C MET A 193 5.73 10.51 -6.32
N GLU A 194 5.99 11.69 -6.86
CA GLU A 194 5.48 12.96 -6.34
C GLU A 194 3.96 13.10 -6.55
N VAL A 195 3.23 13.38 -5.47
CA VAL A 195 1.75 13.49 -5.45
C VAL A 195 1.23 14.81 -4.90
N SER A 196 2.08 15.62 -4.27
CA SER A 196 1.83 17.04 -3.97
C SER A 196 3.16 17.75 -3.77
N ASP A 197 3.11 19.07 -3.63
CA ASP A 197 4.29 19.81 -3.16
C ASP A 197 4.74 19.24 -1.80
N GLY A 198 6.04 18.98 -1.67
CA GLY A 198 6.66 18.36 -0.49
C GLY A 198 6.26 16.91 -0.15
N LEU A 199 5.49 16.17 -0.97
CA LEU A 199 5.14 14.76 -0.67
C LEU A 199 5.30 13.81 -1.85
N THR A 200 5.89 12.65 -1.55
CA THR A 200 6.08 11.52 -2.46
C THR A 200 5.50 10.23 -1.88
N VAL A 201 5.09 9.27 -2.73
CA VAL A 201 4.47 8.01 -2.27
C VAL A 201 4.97 6.76 -2.98
N ARG A 202 4.93 5.63 -2.26
CA ARG A 202 4.90 4.26 -2.80
C ARG A 202 3.63 3.56 -2.32
N VAL A 203 3.04 2.73 -3.18
CA VAL A 203 1.80 1.99 -2.90
C VAL A 203 2.04 0.49 -3.00
N PHE A 204 1.34 -0.28 -2.19
CA PHE A 204 1.32 -1.75 -2.20
C PHE A 204 -0.12 -2.25 -2.10
N GLY A 205 -0.45 -3.35 -2.76
CA GLY A 205 -1.76 -3.99 -2.65
C GLY A 205 -1.86 -4.79 -1.35
N VAL A 206 -3.04 -4.74 -0.72
CA VAL A 206 -3.41 -5.59 0.43
C VAL A 206 -4.72 -6.30 0.15
N SER A 207 -4.98 -7.37 0.89
CA SER A 207 -6.25 -8.10 0.83
C SER A 207 -7.21 -7.56 1.87
N HIS A 208 -8.46 -7.39 1.49
CA HIS A 208 -9.56 -6.91 2.33
C HIS A 208 -10.72 -7.92 2.27
N GLY A 209 -10.43 -9.19 2.57
CA GLY A 209 -11.40 -10.27 2.54
C GLY A 209 -11.76 -10.74 1.15
N HIS A 210 -12.84 -11.53 1.06
CA HIS A 210 -13.24 -12.21 -0.17
C HIS A 210 -14.73 -12.05 -0.48
N CYS A 211 -15.07 -12.27 -1.75
CA CYS A 211 -16.42 -12.17 -2.26
C CYS A 211 -17.35 -13.17 -1.54
N ILE A 212 -18.56 -12.72 -1.16
CA ILE A 212 -19.57 -13.55 -0.47
C ILE A 212 -20.16 -14.60 -1.43
N GLU A 213 -20.24 -14.27 -2.73
CA GLU A 213 -20.72 -15.21 -3.74
C GLU A 213 -19.73 -16.37 -3.92
N LYS A 214 -20.20 -17.59 -3.64
CA LYS A 214 -19.52 -18.81 -4.07
C LYS A 214 -19.60 -18.88 -5.60
N HIS A 215 -18.54 -18.47 -6.27
CA HIS A 215 -18.40 -18.70 -7.71
C HIS A 215 -18.44 -20.22 -7.98
N ALA A 216 -19.58 -20.70 -8.47
CA ALA A 216 -19.70 -22.06 -8.92
C ALA A 216 -18.82 -22.25 -10.15
N HIS A 217 -17.64 -22.86 -9.97
CA HIS A 217 -16.71 -23.17 -11.06
C HIS A 217 -17.47 -23.88 -12.18
N ARG A 218 -17.60 -23.21 -13.33
CA ARG A 218 -18.34 -23.69 -14.50
C ARG A 218 -17.51 -24.73 -15.26
N GLY A 219 -17.16 -25.81 -14.56
CA GLY A 219 -16.28 -26.89 -15.01
C GLY A 219 -16.43 -28.20 -14.22
N SER A 220 -16.73 -28.14 -12.92
CA SER A 220 -16.83 -29.34 -12.05
C SER A 220 -18.19 -30.04 -12.13
N GLY A 221 -18.66 -30.32 -13.35
CA GLY A 221 -19.87 -31.11 -13.63
C GLY A 221 -19.59 -32.61 -13.74
N ALA A 222 -18.88 -33.21 -12.77
CA ALA A 222 -18.52 -34.63 -12.82
C ALA A 222 -18.66 -35.34 -11.46
N SER A 223 -19.69 -36.21 -11.37
CA SER A 223 -19.84 -37.30 -10.40
C SER A 223 -19.90 -36.96 -8.90
N SER A 224 -21.11 -36.72 -8.40
CA SER A 224 -21.61 -37.49 -7.24
C SER A 224 -22.83 -38.33 -7.66
N ARG A 225 -23.07 -39.43 -6.95
CA ARG A 225 -23.73 -40.64 -7.52
C ARG A 225 -25.24 -40.73 -7.25
N PHE A 226 -25.91 -41.53 -8.08
CA PHE A 226 -27.30 -41.96 -7.94
C PHE A 226 -27.64 -42.52 -6.55
N GLY A 227 -28.87 -42.23 -6.09
CA GLY A 227 -29.40 -42.71 -4.80
C GLY A 227 -30.91 -42.44 -4.61
N SER A 228 -31.73 -43.05 -5.48
CA SER A 228 -33.04 -43.69 -5.18
C SER A 228 -34.07 -43.08 -4.19
N GLY A 229 -35.25 -42.74 -4.74
CA GLY A 229 -36.57 -42.87 -4.10
C GLY A 229 -37.11 -41.59 -3.41
N ASP A 230 -38.36 -41.15 -3.59
CA ASP A 230 -39.59 -41.85 -4.00
C ASP A 230 -40.45 -41.07 -5.02
N ALA A 231 -41.46 -41.75 -5.58
CA ALA A 231 -42.36 -41.25 -6.62
C ALA A 231 -43.78 -40.95 -6.11
N SER A 232 -44.59 -40.30 -6.98
CA SER A 232 -46.01 -39.91 -6.82
C SER A 232 -46.21 -38.47 -6.28
N SER A 233 -47.09 -37.62 -6.81
CA SER A 233 -48.19 -37.84 -7.77
C SER A 233 -48.69 -36.57 -8.50
N MET A 234 -49.41 -36.76 -9.62
CA MET A 234 -50.42 -35.87 -10.25
C MET A 234 -49.98 -34.57 -11.00
N LEU A 235 -49.93 -34.69 -12.33
CA LEU A 235 -50.56 -33.75 -13.28
C LEU A 235 -51.99 -34.27 -13.60
N PRO A 236 -52.90 -33.59 -14.34
CA PRO A 236 -52.72 -32.39 -15.19
C PRO A 236 -53.84 -31.31 -15.12
N GLN A 237 -53.64 -30.16 -15.78
CA GLN A 237 -54.66 -29.66 -16.73
C GLN A 237 -54.08 -28.69 -17.79
N ARG A 238 -54.87 -28.45 -18.85
CA ARG A 238 -54.44 -28.00 -20.17
C ARG A 238 -55.42 -26.94 -20.69
N GLY A 239 -54.94 -25.81 -21.21
CA GLY A 239 -55.80 -24.75 -21.78
C GLY A 239 -55.05 -23.75 -22.67
N MET A 240 -55.35 -23.79 -23.96
CA MET A 240 -54.95 -22.91 -25.09
C MET A 240 -56.07 -23.07 -26.17
N PRO A 241 -56.22 -22.24 -27.24
CA PRO A 241 -55.30 -21.22 -27.79
C PRO A 241 -55.98 -19.89 -28.25
N GLY A 242 -55.20 -18.99 -28.90
CA GLY A 242 -55.68 -17.87 -29.74
C GLY A 242 -54.62 -16.75 -29.90
N SER A 243 -53.62 -16.87 -30.77
CA SER A 243 -53.63 -16.62 -32.24
C SER A 243 -53.82 -15.15 -32.66
N HIS A 244 -52.72 -14.48 -33.04
CA HIS A 244 -52.68 -13.51 -34.16
C HIS A 244 -51.27 -13.45 -34.79
N THR A 245 -51.23 -13.17 -36.09
CA THR A 245 -50.07 -13.17 -37.02
C THR A 245 -49.15 -11.94 -36.85
N ALA A 246 -47.82 -12.04 -36.96
CA ALA A 246 -46.98 -11.88 -38.19
C ALA A 246 -47.37 -10.67 -39.09
N LEU A 247 -46.49 -9.87 -39.68
CA LEU A 247 -45.06 -10.04 -40.03
C LEU A 247 -44.44 -8.64 -40.33
N GLY A 248 -43.14 -8.38 -40.07
CA GLY A 248 -42.49 -7.11 -40.44
C GLY A 248 -40.97 -7.07 -40.17
N SER A 249 -40.16 -7.01 -41.23
CA SER A 249 -38.70 -7.17 -41.18
C SER A 249 -37.92 -5.86 -41.01
N LEU A 250 -36.87 -5.87 -40.18
CA LEU A 250 -35.66 -5.05 -40.34
C LEU A 250 -34.42 -5.83 -39.88
N SER A 251 -33.30 -5.65 -40.58
CA SER A 251 -32.13 -6.54 -40.55
C SER A 251 -30.88 -5.89 -39.99
N MET A 252 -30.14 -6.61 -39.14
CA MET A 252 -28.76 -6.34 -38.68
C MET A 252 -28.57 -5.00 -37.90
N PHE A 253 -27.60 -4.80 -37.00
CA PHE A 253 -26.36 -5.51 -36.69
C PHE A 253 -26.17 -5.53 -35.16
N ARG A 254 -25.73 -6.64 -34.55
CA ARG A 254 -25.28 -6.67 -33.15
C ARG A 254 -23.79 -7.00 -33.09
N SER A 255 -22.95 -5.98 -32.89
CA SER A 255 -21.56 -6.19 -32.48
C SER A 255 -21.52 -6.49 -30.99
N SER A 256 -21.38 -7.76 -30.62
CA SER A 256 -21.01 -8.17 -29.27
C SER A 256 -19.51 -7.94 -29.08
N SER A 257 -19.12 -6.95 -28.29
CA SER A 257 -17.73 -6.71 -27.90
C SER A 257 -17.28 -7.73 -26.85
N THR A 258 -17.01 -8.97 -27.29
CA THR A 258 -16.27 -9.95 -26.50
C THR A 258 -14.78 -9.67 -26.64
N ALA A 259 -14.16 -9.09 -25.61
CA ALA A 259 -12.71 -8.94 -25.54
C ALA A 259 -12.07 -10.32 -25.31
N GLN A 260 -11.60 -10.96 -26.38
CA GLN A 260 -10.79 -12.18 -26.29
C GLN A 260 -9.36 -11.82 -25.84
N GLY A 261 -9.11 -11.90 -24.54
CA GLY A 261 -7.77 -12.13 -24.01
C GLY A 261 -7.42 -13.62 -24.12
N SER A 262 -6.17 -13.92 -24.48
CA SER A 262 -5.67 -15.30 -24.61
C SER A 262 -5.80 -16.08 -23.29
N PRO A 263 -6.17 -17.39 -23.30
CA PRO A 263 -6.25 -18.20 -22.09
C PRO A 263 -4.84 -18.59 -21.64
N ALA A 264 -4.17 -17.72 -20.88
CA ALA A 264 -3.06 -18.11 -20.04
C ALA A 264 -3.63 -18.95 -18.87
N LEU A 265 -3.05 -20.13 -18.66
CA LEU A 265 -3.41 -21.14 -17.66
C LEU A 265 -4.07 -20.55 -16.39
N ASP A 266 -5.39 -20.71 -16.32
CA ASP A 266 -6.23 -20.19 -15.25
C ASP A 266 -5.98 -20.99 -13.97
N ARG A 267 -5.04 -20.51 -13.13
CA ARG A 267 -4.93 -20.94 -11.74
C ARG A 267 -6.10 -20.29 -11.03
N ASP A 268 -7.09 -21.10 -10.61
CA ASP A 268 -8.34 -20.68 -9.95
C ASP A 268 -8.15 -19.43 -9.07
N SER A 269 -8.44 -18.25 -9.64
CA SER A 269 -8.18 -16.98 -8.95
C SER A 269 -9.26 -16.75 -7.91
N VAL A 270 -8.90 -16.84 -6.63
CA VAL A 270 -9.80 -16.54 -5.53
C VAL A 270 -10.31 -15.09 -5.66
N CYS A 271 -11.62 -14.89 -5.57
CA CYS A 271 -12.23 -13.56 -5.60
C CYS A 271 -11.97 -12.85 -4.27
N VAL A 272 -10.88 -12.08 -4.24
CA VAL A 272 -10.42 -11.28 -3.10
C VAL A 272 -10.72 -9.81 -3.38
N TYR A 273 -11.13 -9.04 -2.37
CA TYR A 273 -11.22 -7.59 -2.49
C TYR A 273 -9.82 -6.98 -2.35
N ASP A 274 -9.43 -6.19 -3.33
CA ASP A 274 -8.17 -5.45 -3.32
C ASP A 274 -8.32 -4.13 -2.57
N SER A 275 -7.38 -3.87 -1.68
CA SER A 275 -7.15 -2.57 -1.06
C SER A 275 -5.68 -2.17 -1.19
N SER A 276 -5.28 -1.02 -0.64
CA SER A 276 -3.92 -0.49 -0.79
C SER A 276 -3.36 0.04 0.53
N ALA A 277 -2.04 -0.09 0.70
CA ALA A 277 -1.26 0.61 1.71
C ALA A 277 -0.30 1.62 1.05
N TYR A 278 -0.17 2.80 1.64
CA TYR A 278 0.65 3.90 1.15
C TYR A 278 1.78 4.25 2.12
N PHE A 279 3.02 4.19 1.66
CA PHE A 279 4.11 4.94 2.28
C PHE A 279 4.04 6.37 1.77
N ILE A 280 3.86 7.35 2.66
CA ILE A 280 3.85 8.77 2.35
C ILE A 280 5.08 9.41 2.99
N ARG A 281 5.94 10.01 2.14
CA ARG A 281 7.29 10.47 2.46
C ARG A 281 7.46 11.94 2.16
N GLU A 282 7.93 12.69 3.16
CA GLU A 282 8.54 13.99 2.96
C GLU A 282 9.99 13.75 2.46
N PRO A 283 10.35 14.18 1.25
CA PRO A 283 11.57 13.74 0.58
C PRO A 283 12.88 14.28 1.18
N ASP A 284 12.90 15.46 1.79
CA ASP A 284 14.13 16.17 2.19
C ASP A 284 14.65 15.71 3.56
N THR A 285 13.75 15.43 4.50
CA THR A 285 14.09 14.76 5.78
C THR A 285 14.06 13.23 5.69
N GLY A 286 13.37 12.68 4.68
CA GLY A 286 13.10 11.25 4.55
C GLY A 286 12.19 10.71 5.67
N ARG A 287 11.37 11.56 6.29
CA ARG A 287 10.38 11.16 7.31
C ARG A 287 9.14 10.60 6.62
N GLU A 288 8.62 9.49 7.15
CA GLU A 288 7.53 8.75 6.51
C GLU A 288 6.43 8.35 7.49
N VAL A 289 5.22 8.22 6.96
CA VAL A 289 4.11 7.46 7.58
C VAL A 289 3.65 6.36 6.62
N LEU A 290 3.24 5.22 7.17
CA LEU A 290 2.62 4.12 6.43
C LEU A 290 1.13 4.12 6.76
N MET A 291 0.26 4.13 5.76
CA MET A 291 -1.17 4.26 5.96
C MET A 291 -1.93 3.25 5.11
N PHE A 292 -2.67 2.37 5.77
CA PHE A 292 -3.49 1.34 5.15
C PHE A 292 -4.90 1.86 4.87
N GLY A 293 -5.54 1.35 3.82
CA GLY A 293 -7.00 1.23 3.81
C GLY A 293 -7.44 0.01 4.60
N ASP A 294 -8.63 -0.49 4.30
CA ASP A 294 -9.15 -1.71 4.93
C ASP A 294 -8.26 -2.90 4.56
N VAL A 295 -8.03 -3.78 5.53
CA VAL A 295 -7.04 -4.86 5.41
C VAL A 295 -7.36 -6.02 6.35
N GLU A 296 -7.18 -7.23 5.87
CA GLU A 296 -7.29 -8.47 6.65
C GLU A 296 -5.89 -8.99 7.05
N PRO A 297 -5.79 -9.80 8.12
CA PRO A 297 -4.51 -10.34 8.56
C PRO A 297 -4.06 -11.51 7.66
N ASP A 298 -2.74 -11.62 7.44
CA ASP A 298 -2.14 -12.65 6.58
C ASP A 298 -2.41 -14.07 7.12
N SER A 299 -2.68 -14.21 8.43
CA SER A 299 -2.97 -15.48 9.09
C SER A 299 -4.33 -16.10 8.74
N ILE A 300 -5.27 -15.31 8.21
CA ILE A 300 -6.60 -15.79 7.76
C ILE A 300 -6.90 -15.49 6.29
N SER A 301 -6.13 -14.61 5.63
CA SER A 301 -6.36 -14.23 4.24
C SER A 301 -6.26 -15.41 3.28
N LEU A 302 -7.14 -15.45 2.28
CA LEU A 302 -7.01 -16.36 1.14
C LEU A 302 -5.91 -15.94 0.14
N SER A 303 -5.39 -14.71 0.25
CA SER A 303 -4.28 -14.17 -0.54
C SER A 303 -3.44 -13.25 0.34
N PRO A 304 -2.61 -13.79 1.27
CA PRO A 304 -1.78 -12.97 2.16
C PRO A 304 -0.83 -12.06 1.37
N ARG A 305 -0.70 -10.81 1.80
CA ARG A 305 0.05 -9.72 1.15
C ARG A 305 0.81 -8.81 2.12
N ASN A 306 0.50 -8.83 3.42
CA ASN A 306 1.02 -7.86 4.39
C ASN A 306 2.53 -8.05 4.66
N LEU A 307 3.04 -9.29 4.66
CA LEU A 307 4.47 -9.58 4.89
C LEU A 307 5.41 -8.77 3.96
N ALA A 308 5.04 -8.59 2.69
CA ALA A 308 5.86 -7.81 1.74
C ALA A 308 5.96 -6.32 2.14
N ILE A 309 4.90 -5.78 2.73
CA ILE A 309 4.85 -4.41 3.24
C ILE A 309 5.67 -4.31 4.53
N TRP A 310 5.64 -5.31 5.41
CA TRP A 310 6.47 -5.35 6.61
C TRP A 310 7.97 -5.44 6.29
N GLN A 311 8.35 -6.17 5.24
CA GLN A 311 9.72 -6.22 4.74
C GLN A 311 10.22 -4.87 4.20
N GLU A 312 9.34 -4.06 3.60
CA GLU A 312 9.65 -2.67 3.21
C GLU A 312 9.62 -1.70 4.40
N ALA A 313 8.70 -1.86 5.35
CA ALA A 313 8.62 -1.02 6.54
C ALA A 313 9.81 -1.24 7.50
N ALA A 314 10.28 -2.47 7.64
CA ALA A 314 11.33 -2.86 8.57
C ALA A 314 12.62 -2.02 8.53
N PRO A 315 13.27 -1.77 7.37
CA PRO A 315 14.44 -0.89 7.31
C PRO A 315 14.13 0.56 7.68
N ARG A 316 12.92 1.05 7.38
CA ARG A 316 12.49 2.43 7.70
C ARG A 316 12.25 2.59 9.21
N VAL A 317 11.68 1.59 9.88
CA VAL A 317 11.58 1.53 11.36
C VAL A 317 12.96 1.37 12.00
N ALA A 318 13.82 0.51 11.45
CA ALA A 318 15.16 0.28 11.97
C ALA A 318 16.04 1.54 11.97
N ASN A 319 15.86 2.41 10.96
CA ASN A 319 16.57 3.68 10.82
C ASN A 319 15.86 4.88 11.52
N GLY A 320 14.61 4.71 11.97
CA GLY A 320 13.81 5.80 12.57
C GLY A 320 13.14 6.75 11.57
N ASN A 321 13.12 6.39 10.28
CA ASN A 321 12.45 7.14 9.22
C ASN A 321 10.91 7.00 9.28
N LEU A 322 10.42 5.78 9.53
CA LEU A 322 8.98 5.54 9.69
C LEU A 322 8.51 6.00 11.08
N ALA A 323 7.65 7.01 11.11
CA ALA A 323 7.18 7.65 12.33
C ALA A 323 5.95 6.96 12.95
N ALA A 324 5.03 6.54 12.08
CA ALA A 324 3.75 5.96 12.46
C ALA A 324 3.22 5.01 11.39
N ILE A 325 2.39 4.07 11.82
CA ILE A 325 1.52 3.24 10.99
C ILE A 325 0.08 3.61 11.32
N PHE A 326 -0.69 4.00 10.32
CA PHE A 326 -2.14 4.13 10.39
C PHE A 326 -2.74 2.85 9.82
N ILE A 327 -3.43 2.07 10.67
CA ILE A 327 -4.00 0.77 10.30
C ILE A 327 -5.38 0.62 10.93
N GLU A 328 -6.27 -0.09 10.25
CA GLU A 328 -7.60 -0.33 10.79
C GLU A 328 -7.60 -1.27 12.01
N CYS A 329 -8.62 -1.11 12.84
CA CYS A 329 -9.06 -2.14 13.76
C CYS A 329 -10.57 -2.00 13.90
N SER A 330 -11.31 -2.60 12.99
CA SER A 330 -12.76 -2.38 12.87
C SER A 330 -13.55 -2.86 14.10
N TYR A 331 -13.10 -3.92 14.77
CA TYR A 331 -13.85 -4.59 15.84
C TYR A 331 -12.97 -4.97 17.03
N ASP A 332 -13.55 -5.09 18.22
CA ASP A 332 -12.91 -5.73 19.37
C ASP A 332 -12.81 -7.26 19.21
N ASP A 333 -12.00 -7.91 20.05
CA ASP A 333 -11.71 -9.34 19.98
C ASP A 333 -12.91 -10.26 20.28
N SER A 334 -14.06 -9.73 20.74
CA SER A 334 -15.29 -10.53 20.83
C SER A 334 -15.89 -10.86 19.45
N GLN A 335 -15.47 -10.14 18.40
CA GLN A 335 -15.86 -10.44 17.02
C GLN A 335 -15.27 -11.77 16.56
N THR A 336 -16.10 -12.61 15.94
CA THR A 336 -15.69 -13.93 15.44
C THR A 336 -15.10 -13.83 14.02
N VAL A 337 -14.16 -14.73 13.71
CA VAL A 337 -13.40 -14.72 12.45
C VAL A 337 -14.30 -14.76 11.20
N ASP A 338 -15.40 -15.53 11.25
CA ASP A 338 -16.40 -15.63 10.17
C ASP A 338 -17.18 -14.33 9.91
N ARG A 339 -17.02 -13.32 10.79
CA ARG A 339 -17.71 -12.02 10.72
C ARG A 339 -16.75 -10.84 10.65
N LEU A 340 -15.47 -11.08 10.39
CA LEU A 340 -14.50 -10.00 10.15
C LEU A 340 -14.69 -9.35 8.78
N PHE A 341 -15.16 -10.12 7.78
CA PHE A 341 -15.42 -9.62 6.42
C PHE A 341 -14.25 -8.82 5.81
N GLY A 342 -13.01 -9.23 6.10
CA GLY A 342 -11.81 -8.59 5.59
C GLY A 342 -11.19 -7.52 6.48
N HIS A 343 -11.54 -7.47 7.77
CA HIS A 343 -11.09 -6.48 8.75
C HIS A 343 -10.27 -7.07 9.93
N LEU A 344 -9.67 -6.20 10.75
CA LEU A 344 -8.85 -6.56 11.90
C LEU A 344 -9.57 -6.47 13.26
N THR A 345 -9.02 -7.20 14.25
CA THR A 345 -9.27 -7.03 15.70
C THR A 345 -7.93 -6.92 16.44
N PRO A 346 -7.88 -6.49 17.72
CA PRO A 346 -6.64 -6.23 18.44
C PRO A 346 -5.61 -7.38 18.42
N ARG A 347 -6.04 -8.63 18.60
CA ARG A 347 -5.12 -9.80 18.50
C ARG A 347 -4.43 -9.90 17.13
N PHE A 348 -5.12 -9.52 16.06
CA PHE A 348 -4.61 -9.58 14.69
C PHE A 348 -3.73 -8.38 14.36
N VAL A 349 -4.06 -7.18 14.84
CA VAL A 349 -3.15 -6.01 14.77
C VAL A 349 -1.82 -6.37 15.44
N VAL A 350 -1.84 -6.97 16.63
CA VAL A 350 -0.61 -7.35 17.35
C VAL A 350 0.08 -8.56 16.72
N GLU A 351 -0.63 -9.46 16.03
CA GLU A 351 -0.01 -10.51 15.20
C GLU A 351 0.83 -9.90 14.06
N GLU A 352 0.25 -8.98 13.28
CA GLU A 352 0.97 -8.27 12.21
C GLU A 352 2.15 -7.44 12.78
N MET A 353 2.00 -6.81 13.95
CA MET A 353 3.11 -6.11 14.60
C MET A 353 4.21 -7.05 15.11
N LYS A 354 3.91 -8.30 15.50
CA LYS A 354 4.92 -9.33 15.80
C LYS A 354 5.70 -9.73 14.55
N VAL A 355 5.07 -9.77 13.37
CA VAL A 355 5.76 -10.00 12.08
C VAL A 355 6.69 -8.83 11.75
N LEU A 356 6.20 -7.59 11.83
CA LEU A 356 7.03 -6.40 11.62
C LEU A 356 8.23 -6.33 12.59
N ALA A 357 8.03 -6.67 13.87
CA ALA A 357 9.10 -6.74 14.87
C ALA A 357 10.21 -7.71 14.46
N ALA A 358 9.87 -8.90 13.95
CA ALA A 358 10.83 -9.90 13.50
C ALA A 358 11.63 -9.41 12.28
N GLU A 359 10.99 -8.76 11.31
CA GLU A 359 11.65 -8.18 10.13
C GLU A 359 12.59 -7.01 10.52
N VAL A 360 12.16 -6.13 11.44
CA VAL A 360 13.00 -5.05 12.00
C VAL A 360 14.25 -5.61 12.70
N GLU A 361 14.10 -6.68 13.46
CA GLU A 361 15.24 -7.37 14.07
C GLU A 361 16.17 -7.99 13.04
N ALA A 362 15.63 -8.66 12.01
CA ALA A 362 16.42 -9.25 10.94
C ALA A 362 17.30 -8.19 10.25
N VAL A 363 16.74 -7.02 9.94
CA VAL A 363 17.48 -5.87 9.40
C VAL A 363 18.56 -5.37 10.37
N ARG A 364 18.23 -5.14 11.64
CA ARG A 364 19.21 -4.68 12.65
C ARG A 364 20.38 -5.65 12.83
N ARG A 365 20.09 -6.96 12.91
CA ARG A 365 21.09 -8.05 13.00
C ARG A 365 21.96 -8.11 11.73
N ALA A 366 21.37 -7.91 10.55
CA ALA A 366 22.10 -7.89 9.28
C ALA A 366 23.07 -6.70 9.18
N SER A 367 22.65 -5.51 9.62
CA SER A 367 23.50 -4.31 9.68
C SER A 367 24.68 -4.50 10.64
N GLN A 368 24.46 -5.06 11.84
CA GLN A 368 25.53 -5.40 12.79
C GLN A 368 26.54 -6.39 12.21
N LYS A 369 26.09 -7.41 11.46
CA LYS A 369 26.98 -8.39 10.80
C LYS A 369 27.83 -7.79 9.67
N ARG A 370 27.46 -6.64 9.11
CA ARG A 370 28.25 -5.91 8.09
C ARG A 370 29.33 -4.99 8.68
N GLU A 371 29.29 -4.73 9.99
CA GLU A 371 30.19 -3.83 10.74
C GLU A 371 31.49 -4.46 11.38
N PRO A 372 32.11 -5.58 10.92
CA PRO A 372 33.42 -6.00 11.45
C PRO A 372 34.57 -5.90 10.42
N SER A 373 35.47 -4.91 10.55
CA SER A 373 36.93 -5.04 10.21
C SER A 373 37.78 -3.77 10.32
N LYS A 374 37.22 -2.54 10.37
CA LYS A 374 38.03 -1.30 10.32
C LYS A 374 38.80 -0.90 11.60
N LYS A 375 38.68 -1.63 12.71
CA LYS A 375 39.42 -1.36 13.97
C LYS A 375 40.05 -2.60 14.61
N ARG A 376 41.09 -3.14 13.97
CA ARG A 376 42.14 -3.91 14.65
C ARG A 376 43.49 -3.81 13.92
N LYS A 377 44.04 -2.59 13.85
CA LYS A 377 45.47 -2.42 13.57
C LYS A 377 46.23 -2.99 14.77
N ARG A 378 46.66 -4.25 14.65
CA ARG A 378 47.53 -4.90 15.63
C ARG A 378 48.90 -4.24 15.48
N GLU A 379 49.35 -3.54 16.51
CA GLU A 379 50.74 -3.08 16.55
C GLU A 379 51.63 -4.31 16.60
N VAL A 380 52.57 -4.39 15.65
CA VAL A 380 53.64 -5.37 15.67
C VAL A 380 54.84 -4.64 16.26
N GLU A 381 55.20 -5.02 17.48
CA GLU A 381 56.51 -4.70 18.03
C GLU A 381 57.56 -5.46 17.24
N GLU A 382 58.31 -4.77 16.37
CA GLU A 382 59.61 -5.26 15.90
C GLU A 382 60.71 -4.61 16.74
N ASP A 383 61.31 -5.41 17.62
CA ASP A 383 62.58 -5.06 18.25
C ASP A 383 63.75 -5.77 17.56
N ASN A 384 64.87 -5.05 17.49
CA ASN A 384 66.22 -5.58 17.35
C ASN A 384 66.66 -6.16 15.98
N ARG A 385 67.39 -5.37 15.18
CA ARG A 385 68.88 -5.37 15.22
C ARG A 385 69.56 -4.39 14.26
N ARG A 386 70.70 -3.87 14.71
CA ARG A 386 71.53 -2.83 14.08
C ARG A 386 72.63 -3.46 13.21
N ALA A 387 72.69 -3.13 11.92
CA ALA A 387 73.87 -3.36 11.07
C ALA A 387 74.12 -2.19 10.09
N THR A 388 75.38 -1.84 9.88
CA THR A 388 75.82 -0.61 9.20
C THR A 388 76.29 -0.87 7.76
N ARG A 389 75.96 0.01 6.79
CA ARG A 389 76.94 0.91 6.07
C ARG A 389 76.50 1.39 4.67
N LYS A 390 76.86 2.67 4.43
CA LYS A 390 77.33 3.30 3.17
C LYS A 390 76.33 3.83 2.13
N ILE A 391 76.88 4.76 1.34
CA ILE A 391 76.28 5.80 0.50
C ILE A 391 76.81 5.64 -0.93
N ALA A 392 75.98 5.81 -1.97
CA ALA A 392 76.31 6.44 -3.26
C ALA A 392 75.07 6.53 -4.17
N GLY A 393 75.09 7.45 -5.15
CA GLY A 393 73.95 7.85 -5.98
C GLY A 393 73.85 7.20 -7.38
N PRO A 394 73.32 7.94 -8.40
CA PRO A 394 72.32 7.39 -9.34
C PRO A 394 72.85 6.94 -10.71
N GLY A 395 72.03 6.15 -11.43
CA GLY A 395 72.28 5.67 -12.79
C GLY A 395 70.98 5.38 -13.57
N ARG A 396 71.07 5.40 -14.91
CA ARG A 396 69.96 5.44 -15.89
C ARG A 396 69.72 4.07 -16.57
N ASP A 397 68.57 4.00 -17.25
CA ASP A 397 68.23 3.19 -18.45
C ASP A 397 68.60 1.69 -18.50
N ASP A 398 67.59 0.83 -18.73
CA ASP A 398 67.53 0.03 -19.97
C ASP A 398 66.17 -0.70 -20.15
N THR A 399 65.76 -0.82 -21.42
CA THR A 399 64.75 -1.79 -21.92
C THR A 399 65.37 -2.52 -23.11
N PRO A 400 65.05 -3.81 -23.37
CA PRO A 400 64.06 -4.15 -24.41
C PRO A 400 63.21 -5.38 -23.95
N ILE A 401 62.49 -6.21 -24.74
CA ILE A 401 62.32 -6.45 -26.19
C ILE A 401 60.83 -6.75 -26.49
N SER A 402 60.41 -6.65 -27.76
CA SER A 402 59.08 -7.03 -28.31
C SER A 402 59.21 -8.36 -29.12
N PRO A 403 58.55 -8.64 -30.27
CA PRO A 403 57.19 -8.38 -30.78
C PRO A 403 56.50 -9.65 -31.38
N LYS A 404 55.24 -9.55 -31.84
CA LYS A 404 54.85 -9.61 -33.29
C LYS A 404 53.39 -10.00 -33.56
N THR A 405 52.78 -9.24 -34.47
CA THR A 405 51.57 -9.57 -35.24
C THR A 405 51.96 -10.06 -36.65
N SER A 406 51.04 -10.72 -37.37
CA SER A 406 50.61 -10.37 -38.76
C SER A 406 49.96 -11.55 -39.52
N ARG A 407 49.14 -11.19 -40.51
CA ARG A 407 48.35 -12.04 -41.44
C ARG A 407 48.84 -11.75 -42.87
N PRO A 408 48.76 -12.67 -43.85
CA PRO A 408 47.94 -12.35 -45.03
C PRO A 408 47.32 -13.53 -45.83
N SER A 409 46.05 -13.36 -46.23
CA SER A 409 45.51 -13.36 -47.62
C SER A 409 45.72 -14.60 -48.58
N PRO A 410 45.00 -14.75 -49.73
CA PRO A 410 44.16 -15.95 -49.94
C PRO A 410 44.33 -16.68 -51.30
N ARG A 411 43.63 -17.81 -51.53
CA ARG A 411 43.40 -18.34 -52.90
C ARG A 411 42.15 -19.24 -53.07
N THR A 412 41.31 -18.80 -54.01
CA THR A 412 40.36 -19.49 -54.91
C THR A 412 40.22 -21.04 -54.90
N GLY A 413 38.96 -21.51 -54.93
CA GLY A 413 38.54 -22.86 -55.35
C GLY A 413 37.01 -22.93 -55.49
N SER A 414 36.47 -23.63 -56.49
CA SER A 414 35.06 -23.56 -56.93
C SER A 414 34.28 -24.88 -56.76
N VAL A 415 33.00 -24.84 -57.19
CA VAL A 415 32.08 -25.94 -57.53
C VAL A 415 30.99 -26.29 -56.48
N SER A 416 29.85 -26.71 -57.03
CA SER A 416 28.51 -26.72 -56.45
C SER A 416 27.99 -28.12 -56.09
N ALA A 417 26.90 -28.13 -55.32
CA ALA A 417 25.79 -29.10 -55.34
C ALA A 417 25.88 -30.47 -54.62
N SER A 418 24.83 -30.71 -53.82
CA SER A 418 24.12 -31.99 -53.55
C SER A 418 24.91 -33.25 -53.12
N GLY A 419 24.59 -33.74 -51.91
CA GLY A 419 24.88 -35.11 -51.46
C GLY A 419 24.20 -35.40 -50.11
N VAL A 420 23.55 -36.56 -49.99
CA VAL A 420 22.84 -37.03 -48.79
C VAL A 420 23.58 -38.25 -48.22
N SER A 421 23.48 -38.50 -46.90
CA SER A 421 23.94 -39.71 -46.15
C SER A 421 25.46 -39.98 -46.17
N ASP A 422 26.07 -40.66 -45.21
CA ASP A 422 25.72 -41.11 -43.84
C ASP A 422 27.06 -41.51 -43.16
N TYR A 423 27.21 -41.32 -41.84
CA TYR A 423 28.17 -42.05 -40.98
C TYR A 423 27.91 -41.72 -39.50
N GLY A 424 27.82 -42.75 -38.66
CA GLY A 424 27.57 -42.63 -37.21
C GLY A 424 28.70 -43.14 -36.32
N PHE A 425 28.42 -43.16 -35.01
CA PHE A 425 29.29 -43.48 -33.86
C PHE A 425 30.42 -42.44 -33.59
N ASP A 426 30.79 -42.14 -32.34
CA ASP A 426 30.54 -42.85 -31.07
C ASP A 426 30.14 -41.89 -29.91
N ALA A 427 29.57 -42.42 -28.83
CA ALA A 427 29.06 -41.64 -27.70
C ALA A 427 29.49 -42.19 -26.33
N GLN A 428 29.98 -41.33 -25.43
CA GLN A 428 30.15 -41.66 -24.01
C GLN A 428 29.56 -40.57 -23.08
N ARG A 429 28.93 -41.02 -22.00
CA ARG A 429 28.14 -40.23 -21.04
C ARG A 429 28.83 -40.14 -19.68
N ILE A 430 28.65 -39.03 -18.98
CA ILE A 430 28.51 -38.95 -17.50
C ILE A 430 27.54 -37.78 -17.24
N SER A 431 26.23 -37.97 -17.01
CA SER A 431 25.53 -38.55 -15.85
C SER A 431 25.46 -37.64 -14.61
N THR A 432 24.34 -36.92 -14.46
CA THR A 432 23.77 -36.49 -13.17
C THR A 432 22.27 -36.86 -13.15
N PRO A 433 21.72 -37.38 -12.04
CA PRO A 433 20.43 -38.08 -12.08
C PRO A 433 19.23 -37.20 -11.74
N THR A 434 18.22 -37.22 -12.61
CA THR A 434 16.82 -37.10 -12.19
C THR A 434 16.36 -38.44 -11.61
N ALA A 435 15.76 -38.41 -10.42
CA ALA A 435 15.03 -39.54 -9.87
C ALA A 435 13.73 -39.02 -9.23
N GLU A 436 12.61 -39.48 -9.77
CA GLU A 436 11.30 -39.34 -9.11
C GLU A 436 11.33 -40.17 -7.81
N MET A 437 10.75 -39.65 -6.73
CA MET A 437 10.42 -40.47 -5.56
C MET A 437 8.95 -40.30 -5.19
N SER A 438 8.35 -41.44 -4.83
CA SER A 438 6.91 -41.67 -4.75
C SER A 438 6.25 -40.92 -3.59
N LEU A 439 4.97 -40.60 -3.78
CA LEU A 439 4.02 -40.46 -2.68
C LEU A 439 3.99 -41.75 -1.84
N LYS A 440 4.46 -41.65 -0.59
CA LYS A 440 4.00 -42.35 0.63
C LYS A 440 5.10 -42.22 1.70
N ASP A 441 4.83 -41.38 2.68
CA ASP A 441 5.14 -41.56 4.11
C ASP A 441 4.84 -40.23 4.80
N PHE A 442 3.54 -39.99 5.00
CA PHE A 442 3.04 -38.94 5.88
C PHE A 442 2.69 -39.64 7.19
N ASP A 443 3.64 -39.70 8.12
CA ASP A 443 3.37 -40.18 9.48
C ASP A 443 3.74 -39.12 10.51
N GLN A 444 2.96 -39.07 11.57
CA GLN A 444 2.94 -37.98 12.54
C GLN A 444 4.11 -38.11 13.52
N THR A 445 4.95 -37.07 13.67
CA THR A 445 5.35 -36.54 15.01
C THR A 445 6.33 -35.37 14.97
N THR A 446 6.29 -34.55 16.02
CA THR A 446 7.32 -33.57 16.48
C THR A 446 7.64 -32.36 15.58
N THR A 447 6.70 -31.40 15.54
CA THR A 447 7.04 -29.99 15.32
C THR A 447 7.85 -29.48 16.54
N SER A 448 9.18 -29.43 16.42
CA SER A 448 10.03 -28.82 17.45
C SER A 448 10.03 -27.29 17.28
N THR A 449 9.37 -26.59 18.19
CA THR A 449 9.28 -25.13 18.24
C THR A 449 10.60 -24.51 18.71
N LEU A 450 11.47 -24.16 17.76
CA LEU A 450 12.54 -23.18 18.00
C LEU A 450 11.98 -21.77 17.91
N VAL A 451 11.29 -21.34 18.97
CA VAL A 451 10.95 -19.92 19.17
C VAL A 451 12.26 -19.19 19.47
N GLU A 452 12.80 -18.46 18.49
CA GLU A 452 13.83 -17.47 18.82
C GLU A 452 13.26 -16.47 19.81
N PRO A 453 14.03 -16.05 20.84
CA PRO A 453 13.54 -15.07 21.81
C PRO A 453 13.31 -13.74 21.09
N GLN A 454 12.03 -13.37 20.92
CA GLN A 454 11.63 -12.04 20.43
C GLN A 454 12.32 -10.97 21.29
N SER A 455 13.02 -10.03 20.64
CA SER A 455 13.70 -8.98 21.37
C SER A 455 12.68 -7.98 21.89
N LYS A 456 12.70 -7.77 23.21
CA LYS A 456 11.78 -6.83 23.85
C LYS A 456 11.99 -5.42 23.30
N ASN A 457 10.89 -4.77 22.97
CA ASN A 457 10.83 -3.40 22.46
C ASN A 457 11.43 -3.21 21.05
N ALA A 458 11.31 -4.21 20.17
CA ALA A 458 11.77 -4.12 18.78
C ALA A 458 11.20 -2.91 18.01
N LEU A 459 9.93 -2.55 18.26
CA LEU A 459 9.20 -1.45 17.63
C LEU A 459 9.16 -0.17 18.50
N LYS A 460 10.05 -0.05 19.49
CA LYS A 460 10.05 1.08 20.42
C LYS A 460 9.99 2.45 19.74
N GLY A 461 8.94 3.22 20.07
CA GLY A 461 8.74 4.58 19.57
C GLY A 461 8.06 4.66 18.21
N LEU A 462 7.62 3.54 17.65
CA LEU A 462 6.68 3.51 16.53
C LEU A 462 5.25 3.70 17.06
N LYS A 463 4.53 4.65 16.47
CA LYS A 463 3.12 4.90 16.79
C LYS A 463 2.21 4.07 15.90
N ILE A 464 1.26 3.36 16.50
CA ILE A 464 0.22 2.59 15.79
C ILE A 464 -1.10 3.34 15.99
N VAL A 465 -1.50 4.11 14.97
CA VAL A 465 -2.71 4.91 14.98
C VAL A 465 -3.85 4.09 14.40
N ILE A 466 -4.82 3.76 15.24
CA ILE A 466 -5.99 2.98 14.87
C ILE A 466 -7.02 3.85 14.18
N ILE A 467 -7.39 3.45 12.96
CA ILE A 467 -8.43 4.07 12.12
C ILE A 467 -9.57 3.07 11.84
N HIS A 468 -10.58 3.51 11.08
CA HIS A 468 -11.69 2.69 10.58
C HIS A 468 -12.47 1.89 11.64
N VAL A 469 -12.62 2.41 12.86
CA VAL A 469 -13.32 1.72 13.95
C VAL A 469 -14.83 1.66 13.66
N LYS A 470 -15.46 0.49 13.78
CA LYS A 470 -16.92 0.33 13.54
C LYS A 470 -17.69 0.34 14.86
N GLU A 471 -18.51 1.36 15.04
CA GLU A 471 -19.31 1.54 16.26
C GLU A 471 -20.49 0.56 16.34
N LYS A 472 -20.78 0.06 17.56
CA LYS A 472 -21.83 -0.95 17.78
C LYS A 472 -23.26 -0.41 17.69
N LEU A 473 -23.45 0.89 17.97
CA LEU A 473 -24.74 1.60 17.95
C LEU A 473 -25.84 0.99 18.85
N ASP A 474 -25.46 0.18 19.84
CA ASP A 474 -26.34 -0.50 20.79
C ASP A 474 -26.45 0.20 22.16
N GLY A 475 -25.73 1.31 22.34
CA GLY A 475 -25.63 2.05 23.59
C GLY A 475 -24.49 1.62 24.52
N SER A 476 -23.61 0.70 24.08
CA SER A 476 -22.34 0.43 24.77
C SER A 476 -21.39 1.64 24.72
N PRO A 477 -20.32 1.65 25.53
CA PRO A 477 -19.20 2.59 25.34
C PRO A 477 -18.64 2.53 23.91
N PRO A 478 -17.97 3.59 23.43
CA PRO A 478 -17.35 3.64 22.10
C PRO A 478 -16.44 2.45 21.86
N ALA A 479 -16.56 1.82 20.69
CA ALA A 479 -15.81 0.59 20.36
C ALA A 479 -14.29 0.79 20.49
N GLY A 480 -13.80 1.99 20.16
CA GLY A 480 -12.40 2.38 20.29
C GLY A 480 -11.84 2.26 21.71
N GLU A 481 -12.63 2.47 22.77
CA GLU A 481 -12.16 2.32 24.16
C GLU A 481 -11.83 0.86 24.48
N ARG A 482 -12.69 -0.08 24.07
CA ARG A 482 -12.45 -1.52 24.27
C ARG A 482 -11.30 -2.01 23.40
N ILE A 483 -11.23 -1.57 22.15
CA ILE A 483 -10.13 -1.88 21.22
C ILE A 483 -8.78 -1.42 21.80
N LEU A 484 -8.71 -0.20 22.35
CA LEU A 484 -7.47 0.30 22.98
C LEU A 484 -7.07 -0.54 24.20
N GLN A 485 -8.05 -0.91 25.05
CA GLN A 485 -7.79 -1.76 26.21
C GLN A 485 -7.19 -3.11 25.78
N GLU A 486 -7.79 -3.77 24.79
CA GLU A 486 -7.30 -5.05 24.27
C GLU A 486 -5.91 -4.94 23.63
N LEU A 487 -5.66 -3.88 22.84
CA LEU A 487 -4.33 -3.62 22.26
C LEU A 487 -3.25 -3.47 23.35
N LEU A 488 -3.57 -2.81 24.46
CA LEU A 488 -2.66 -2.65 25.59
C LEU A 488 -2.47 -3.96 26.38
N GLU A 489 -3.52 -4.76 26.54
CA GLU A 489 -3.45 -6.12 27.13
C GLU A 489 -2.51 -7.01 26.30
N HIS A 490 -2.67 -7.05 24.97
CA HIS A 490 -1.79 -7.79 24.06
C HIS A 490 -0.35 -7.25 24.02
N GLU A 491 -0.15 -5.94 24.18
CA GLU A 491 1.17 -5.31 24.21
C GLU A 491 1.95 -5.64 25.50
N GLU A 492 1.27 -5.80 26.64
CA GLU A 492 1.92 -6.23 27.90
C GLU A 492 2.52 -7.65 27.75
N GLU A 493 1.82 -8.54 27.04
CA GLU A 493 2.29 -9.88 26.71
C GLU A 493 3.39 -9.88 25.63
N ALA A 494 3.18 -9.13 24.53
CA ALA A 494 4.04 -9.16 23.35
C ALA A 494 5.33 -8.34 23.51
N GLN A 495 5.30 -7.27 24.32
CA GLN A 495 6.43 -6.41 24.64
C GLN A 495 7.16 -5.86 23.40
N LEU A 496 6.41 -5.39 22.41
CA LEU A 496 6.91 -4.88 21.13
C LEU A 496 7.44 -3.45 21.24
N GLY A 497 6.96 -2.66 22.22
CA GLY A 497 7.31 -1.27 22.44
C GLY A 497 6.47 -0.26 21.65
N CYS A 498 5.33 -0.69 21.11
CA CYS A 498 4.41 0.15 20.32
C CYS A 498 3.65 1.17 21.19
N GLU A 499 3.34 2.33 20.62
CA GLU A 499 2.40 3.30 21.20
C GLU A 499 1.07 3.24 20.41
N TYR A 500 0.03 2.63 20.98
CA TYR A 500 -1.29 2.54 20.33
C TYR A 500 -2.13 3.78 20.63
N ILE A 501 -2.75 4.34 19.60
CA ILE A 501 -3.57 5.56 19.68
C ILE A 501 -4.86 5.36 18.90
N ILE A 502 -6.03 5.59 19.52
CA ILE A 502 -7.30 5.63 18.81
C ILE A 502 -7.47 7.01 18.16
N SER A 503 -7.68 7.03 16.84
CA SER A 503 -7.92 8.28 16.12
C SER A 503 -9.37 8.78 16.25
N SER A 504 -9.54 10.10 16.29
CA SER A 504 -10.86 10.74 16.23
C SER A 504 -10.86 11.95 15.28
N SER A 505 -12.01 12.22 14.66
CA SER A 505 -12.23 13.39 13.80
C SER A 505 -11.80 14.67 14.52
N GLY A 506 -11.01 15.51 13.85
CA GLY A 506 -10.44 16.74 14.41
C GLY A 506 -9.13 16.56 15.17
N GLN A 507 -8.57 15.34 15.27
CA GLN A 507 -7.19 15.16 15.72
C GLN A 507 -6.17 15.58 14.65
N SER A 508 -5.01 16.01 15.12
CA SER A 508 -3.85 16.34 14.31
C SER A 508 -2.60 15.70 14.93
N PHE A 509 -1.84 15.00 14.11
CA PHE A 509 -0.56 14.40 14.45
C PHE A 509 0.58 15.13 13.73
N GLU A 510 1.69 15.32 14.42
CA GLU A 510 2.93 15.89 13.88
C GLU A 510 4.08 14.90 14.12
N PHE A 511 4.93 14.68 13.11
CA PHE A 511 5.88 13.57 13.05
C PHE A 511 7.30 13.96 12.63
#